data_AF-A0A6V7PRK7-F1
#
_entry.id   AF-A0A6V7PRK7-F1
#
_cell.length_a   1.000
_cell.length_b   1.000
_cell.length_c   1.000
_cell.angle_alpha   90.00
_cell.angle_beta   90.00
_cell.angle_gamma   90.00
#
_symmetry.space_group_name_H-M   'P 1'
#
loop_
_entity.id
_entity.type
_entity.pdbx_description
1 polymer ?
#
loop_
_entity_poly.entity_id
_entity_poly.type
_entity_poly.pdbx_seq_one_letter_code
_entity_poly.pdbx_strand_id
1 'polypeptide(L)'
;MTPAGMAEQVLNAGALGYRPPEFASTNKPCPSIKSDVYAFGVILLELLTGKSAGEIVSESPGVVDLIDWRGFWLVRTVLLSARGSVAVALRCIRSASERPEIETVFEDLSALSS
;
A
#
# COMPACT_ATOMS: atom_id res chain seq x y z
N MET A 1 -24.34 -2.47 -6.25
CA MET A 1 -23.22 -2.69 -7.21
C MET A 1 -23.42 -4.02 -7.89
N THR A 2 -23.20 -4.11 -9.20
CA THR A 2 -23.31 -5.39 -9.95
C THR A 2 -22.01 -6.20 -9.81
N PRO A 3 -22.05 -7.54 -9.94
CA PRO A 3 -20.84 -8.37 -9.91
C PRO A 3 -19.80 -7.97 -10.97
N ALA A 4 -20.26 -7.50 -12.14
CA ALA A 4 -19.39 -7.00 -13.20
C ALA A 4 -18.66 -5.71 -12.80
N GLY A 5 -19.36 -4.75 -12.17
CA GLY A 5 -18.74 -3.52 -11.70
C GLY A 5 -17.66 -3.76 -10.63
N MET A 6 -17.88 -4.72 -9.72
CA MET A 6 -16.87 -5.07 -8.72
C MET A 6 -15.61 -5.68 -9.33
N ALA A 7 -15.77 -6.56 -10.33
CA ALA A 7 -14.63 -7.15 -11.03
C ALA A 7 -13.80 -6.10 -11.76
N GLU A 8 -14.44 -5.13 -12.42
CA GLU A 8 -13.77 -4.00 -13.07
C GLU A 8 -13.01 -3.12 -12.07
N GLN A 9 -13.62 -2.80 -10.92
CA GLN A 9 -12.94 -2.06 -9.85
C GLN A 9 -11.69 -2.79 -9.35
N VAL A 10 -11.76 -4.11 -9.16
CA VAL A 10 -10.61 -4.92 -8.73
C VAL A 10 -9.53 -5.00 -9.80
N LEU A 11 -9.91 -5.02 -11.09
CA LEU A 11 -8.97 -4.96 -12.21
C LEU A 11 -8.22 -3.63 -12.24
N ASN A 12 -8.95 -2.52 -12.13
CA ASN A 12 -8.36 -1.18 -12.13
C ASN A 12 -7.44 -0.97 -10.92
N ALA A 13 -7.86 -1.39 -9.72
CA ALA A 13 -7.01 -1.35 -8.53
C ALA A 13 -5.73 -2.20 -8.69
N GLY A 14 -5.82 -3.33 -9.41
CA GLY A 14 -4.67 -4.16 -9.73
C GLY A 14 -3.69 -3.52 -10.69
N ALA A 15 -4.19 -2.87 -11.74
CA ALA A 15 -3.34 -2.14 -12.69
C ALA A 15 -2.57 -0.99 -12.04
N LEU A 16 -3.13 -0.39 -10.99
CA LEU A 16 -2.53 0.72 -10.26
C LEU A 16 -1.66 0.29 -9.05
N GLY A 17 -1.62 -1.01 -8.72
CA GLY A 17 -0.83 -1.51 -7.58
C GLY A 17 -1.54 -1.49 -6.22
N TYR A 18 -2.83 -1.14 -6.15
CA TYR A 18 -3.62 -1.13 -4.91
C TYR A 18 -4.34 -2.47 -4.63
N ARG A 19 -4.18 -3.47 -5.50
CA ARG A 19 -4.82 -4.78 -5.33
C ARG A 19 -4.09 -5.60 -4.25
N PRO A 20 -4.81 -6.09 -3.23
CA PRO A 20 -4.22 -6.94 -2.21
C PRO A 20 -3.93 -8.37 -2.73
N PRO A 21 -2.94 -9.08 -2.15
CA PRO A 21 -2.47 -10.37 -2.65
C PRO A 21 -3.55 -11.47 -2.65
N GLU A 22 -4.51 -11.46 -1.72
CA GLU A 22 -5.59 -12.45 -1.66
C GLU A 22 -6.57 -12.38 -2.85
N PHE A 23 -6.58 -11.28 -3.60
CA PHE A 23 -7.38 -11.16 -4.80
C PHE A 23 -6.75 -11.90 -5.99
N ALA A 24 -5.46 -12.26 -5.92
CA ALA A 24 -4.82 -13.09 -6.94
C ALA A 24 -5.20 -14.58 -6.83
N SER A 25 -5.49 -15.05 -5.61
CA SER A 25 -5.87 -16.45 -5.34
C SER A 25 -7.37 -16.73 -5.45
N THR A 26 -8.20 -15.69 -5.65
CA THR A 26 -9.66 -15.79 -5.54
C THR A 26 -10.32 -15.60 -6.91
N ASN A 27 -11.15 -16.56 -7.34
CA ASN A 27 -11.88 -16.49 -8.62
C ASN A 27 -12.97 -15.39 -8.65
N LYS A 28 -13.42 -14.94 -7.48
CA LYS A 28 -14.41 -13.87 -7.30
C LYS A 28 -13.93 -12.91 -6.20
N PRO A 29 -13.02 -11.98 -6.49
CA PRO A 29 -12.54 -11.04 -5.49
C PRO A 29 -13.69 -10.12 -5.08
N CYS A 30 -13.96 -10.06 -3.78
CA CYS A 30 -14.97 -9.20 -3.18
C CYS A 30 -14.26 -8.10 -2.38
N PRO A 31 -14.47 -6.82 -2.72
CA PRO A 31 -14.02 -5.70 -1.88
C PRO A 31 -14.52 -5.85 -0.46
N SER A 32 -13.66 -5.59 0.51
CA SER A 32 -13.94 -5.68 1.94
C SER A 32 -13.18 -4.60 2.71
N ILE A 33 -13.55 -4.37 3.97
CA ILE A 33 -12.80 -3.45 4.84
C ILE A 33 -11.31 -3.82 4.91
N LYS A 34 -10.98 -5.13 4.88
CA LYS A 34 -9.59 -5.59 4.88
C LYS A 34 -8.85 -5.28 3.58
N SER A 35 -9.52 -5.25 2.43
CA SER A 35 -8.89 -4.80 1.18
C SER A 35 -8.71 -3.29 1.16
N ASP A 36 -9.62 -2.53 1.77
CA ASP A 36 -9.51 -1.07 1.87
C ASP A 36 -8.33 -0.67 2.77
N VAL A 37 -8.11 -1.39 3.88
CA VAL A 37 -6.91 -1.21 4.73
C VAL A 37 -5.62 -1.46 3.95
N TYR A 38 -5.60 -2.46 3.05
CA TYR A 38 -4.43 -2.70 2.20
C TYR A 38 -4.19 -1.52 1.25
N ALA A 39 -5.22 -1.09 0.53
CA ALA A 39 -5.12 0.04 -0.39
C ALA A 39 -4.68 1.32 0.36
N PHE A 40 -5.19 1.54 1.58
CA PHE A 40 -4.72 2.62 2.45
C PHE A 40 -3.24 2.51 2.80
N GLY A 41 -2.75 1.30 3.14
CA GLY A 41 -1.33 1.05 3.39
C GLY A 41 -0.44 1.41 2.20
N VAL A 42 -0.88 1.06 0.98
CA VAL A 42 -0.18 1.43 -0.27
C VAL A 42 -0.20 2.95 -0.48
N ILE A 43 -1.34 3.62 -0.26
CA ILE A 43 -1.45 5.08 -0.35
C ILE A 43 -0.52 5.75 0.68
N LEU A 44 -0.45 5.23 1.91
CA LEU A 44 0.44 5.76 2.94
C LEU A 44 1.91 5.63 2.52
N LEU A 45 2.31 4.53 1.88
CA LEU A 45 3.64 4.39 1.30
C LEU A 45 3.88 5.35 0.13
N GLU A 46 2.91 5.55 -0.74
CA GLU A 46 2.96 6.53 -1.83
C GLU A 46 3.15 7.96 -1.28
N LEU A 47 2.42 8.34 -0.23
CA LEU A 47 2.57 9.64 0.44
C LEU A 47 3.95 9.80 1.11
N LEU A 48 4.48 8.74 1.72
CA LEU A 48 5.78 8.77 2.39
C LEU A 48 6.96 8.74 1.39
N THR A 49 6.80 8.08 0.25
CA THR A 49 7.89 7.95 -0.74
C THR A 49 7.81 8.98 -1.85
N GLY A 50 6.64 9.58 -2.09
CA GLY A 50 6.36 10.44 -3.24
C GLY A 50 6.35 9.68 -4.57
N LYS A 51 6.32 8.34 -4.56
CA LYS A 51 6.36 7.46 -5.73
C LYS A 51 5.01 6.81 -5.97
N SER A 52 4.67 6.57 -7.23
CA SER A 52 3.39 5.93 -7.56
C SER A 52 3.34 4.49 -7.05
N ALA A 53 2.17 4.03 -6.62
CA ALA A 53 1.95 2.65 -6.16
C ALA A 53 2.42 1.58 -7.17
N GLY A 54 2.27 1.84 -8.47
CA GLY A 54 2.75 0.95 -9.54
C GLY A 54 4.28 0.77 -9.53
N GLU A 55 5.03 1.83 -9.23
CA GLU A 55 6.50 1.77 -9.11
C GLU A 55 6.95 1.08 -7.83
N ILE A 56 6.17 1.18 -6.74
CA ILE A 56 6.45 0.52 -5.45
C ILE A 56 6.24 -1.00 -5.55
N VAL A 57 5.20 -1.45 -6.27
CA VAL A 57 4.82 -2.86 -6.37
C VAL A 57 5.55 -3.58 -7.51
N SER A 58 5.99 -2.86 -8.55
CA SER A 58 6.74 -3.42 -9.68
C SER A 58 8.25 -3.53 -9.45
N GLU A 59 8.72 -3.46 -8.20
CA GLU A 59 10.14 -3.57 -7.87
C GLU A 59 10.64 -5.03 -8.04
N SER A 60 10.87 -5.38 -9.31
CA SER A 60 11.80 -6.42 -9.71
C SER A 60 13.20 -5.92 -9.31
N PRO A 61 14.01 -6.70 -8.58
CA PRO A 61 15.25 -6.23 -7.92
C PRO A 61 16.43 -5.95 -8.88
N GLY A 62 16.17 -5.50 -10.11
CA GLY A 62 17.19 -5.42 -11.18
C GLY A 62 17.25 -4.14 -12.01
N VAL A 63 16.23 -3.26 -11.98
CA VAL A 63 16.25 -2.00 -12.75
C VAL A 63 15.67 -0.90 -11.86
N VAL A 64 16.37 -0.62 -10.76
CA VAL A 64 16.24 0.69 -10.11
C VAL A 64 16.84 1.68 -11.09
N ASP A 65 15.99 2.54 -11.62
CA ASP A 65 16.35 3.57 -12.59
C ASP A 65 17.59 4.34 -12.09
N LEU A 66 18.69 4.20 -12.83
CA LEU A 66 20.04 4.70 -12.51
C LEU A 66 20.12 6.24 -12.46
N ILE A 67 18.99 6.94 -12.55
CA ILE A 67 18.91 8.40 -12.72
C ILE A 67 18.37 9.12 -11.47
N ASP A 68 17.73 8.46 -10.49
CA ASP A 68 17.22 9.17 -9.29
C ASP A 68 17.86 8.76 -7.96
N TRP A 69 19.19 8.84 -7.93
CA TRP A 69 19.98 8.90 -6.69
C TRP A 69 19.44 9.92 -5.67
N ARG A 70 18.87 11.06 -6.09
CA ARG A 70 18.21 12.02 -5.19
C ARG A 70 16.98 11.41 -4.53
N GLY A 71 16.13 10.71 -5.28
CA GLY A 71 15.01 9.94 -4.74
C GLY A 71 15.44 8.82 -3.80
N PHE A 72 16.55 8.13 -4.07
CA PHE A 72 17.05 7.10 -3.14
C PHE A 72 17.43 7.68 -1.77
N TRP A 73 18.14 8.82 -1.74
CA TRP A 73 18.47 9.50 -0.48
C TRP A 73 17.24 10.13 0.18
N LEU A 74 16.32 10.70 -0.58
CA LEU A 74 15.08 11.27 -0.06
C LEU A 74 14.18 10.19 0.55
N VAL A 75 13.96 9.08 -0.17
CA VAL A 75 13.20 7.93 0.33
C VAL A 75 13.85 7.37 1.59
N ARG A 76 15.18 7.17 1.62
CA ARG A 76 15.86 6.72 2.84
C ARG A 76 15.72 7.72 3.99
N THR A 77 15.85 9.01 3.72
CA THR A 77 15.75 10.06 4.75
C THR A 77 14.33 10.18 5.29
N VAL A 78 13.32 10.10 4.44
CA VAL A 78 11.91 10.12 4.85
C VAL A 78 11.54 8.83 5.60
N LEU A 79 11.99 7.65 5.13
CA LEU A 79 11.84 6.38 5.86
C LEU A 79 12.48 6.44 7.26
N LEU A 80 13.60 7.17 7.42
CA LEU A 80 14.29 7.37 8.69
C LEU A 80 13.57 8.36 9.62
N SER A 81 12.95 9.41 9.07
CA SER A 81 12.21 10.41 9.86
C SER A 81 10.78 9.97 10.22
N ALA A 82 10.15 9.14 9.38
CA ALA A 82 8.76 8.71 9.54
C ALA A 82 8.67 7.21 9.87
N ARG A 83 9.61 6.67 10.66
CA ARG A 83 9.71 5.23 10.97
C ARG A 83 8.39 4.66 11.52
N GLY A 84 7.66 5.44 12.32
CA GLY A 84 6.35 5.05 12.82
C GLY A 84 5.31 4.89 11.71
N SER A 85 5.15 5.89 10.84
CA SER A 85 4.18 5.85 9.74
C SER A 85 4.50 4.74 8.75
N VAL A 86 5.78 4.49 8.49
CA VAL A 86 6.25 3.36 7.69
C VAL A 86 5.86 2.04 8.33
N ALA A 87 6.05 1.89 9.65
CA ALA A 87 5.68 0.66 10.35
C ALA A 87 4.16 0.40 10.29
N VAL A 88 3.33 1.44 10.40
CA VAL A 88 1.88 1.35 10.24
C VAL A 88 1.53 0.93 8.81
N ALA A 89 2.12 1.58 7.80
CA ALA A 89 1.89 1.26 6.39
C ALA A 89 2.27 -0.20 6.08
N LEU A 90 3.42 -0.66 6.57
CA LEU A 90 3.89 -2.04 6.39
C LEU A 90 2.98 -3.07 7.05
N ARG A 91 2.32 -2.76 8.17
CA ARG A 91 1.32 -3.65 8.79
C ARG A 91 0.04 -3.75 7.95
N CYS A 92 -0.35 -2.65 7.30
CA CYS A 92 -1.54 -2.60 6.46
C CYS A 92 -1.41 -3.44 5.18
N ILE A 93 -0.20 -3.57 4.62
CA ILE A 93 0.05 -4.34 3.38
C ILE A 93 0.31 -5.84 3.60
N ARG A 94 0.23 -6.35 4.84
CA ARG A 94 0.43 -7.78 5.14
C ARG A 94 -0.72 -8.66 4.63
N SER A 95 -0.62 -9.95 4.91
CA SER A 95 -1.69 -10.93 4.73
C SER A 95 -2.98 -10.47 5.40
N ALA A 96 -4.14 -10.74 4.79
CA ALA A 96 -5.44 -10.24 5.26
C ALA A 96 -5.73 -10.53 6.75
N SER A 97 -5.24 -11.66 7.29
CA SER A 97 -5.41 -12.05 8.69
C SER A 97 -4.60 -11.21 9.69
N GLU A 98 -3.48 -10.61 9.25
CA GLU A 98 -2.59 -9.83 10.10
C GLU A 98 -2.85 -8.32 10.02
N ARG A 99 -3.68 -7.88 9.05
CA ARG A 99 -3.97 -6.46 8.88
C ARG A 99 -4.71 -5.93 10.09
N PRO A 100 -4.30 -4.78 10.65
CA PRO A 100 -5.05 -4.11 11.71
C PRO A 100 -6.44 -3.68 11.23
N GLU A 101 -7.30 -3.29 12.17
CA GLU A 101 -8.51 -2.55 11.83
C GLU A 101 -8.17 -1.09 11.55
N ILE A 102 -9.02 -0.43 10.75
CA ILE A 102 -8.78 0.96 10.35
C ILE A 102 -8.75 1.92 11.56
N GLU A 103 -9.47 1.58 12.63
CA GLU A 103 -9.46 2.32 13.89
C GLU A 103 -8.07 2.27 14.55
N THR A 104 -7.47 1.09 14.69
CA THR A 104 -6.11 0.93 15.22
C THR A 104 -5.08 1.67 14.35
N VAL A 105 -5.25 1.65 13.03
CA VAL A 105 -4.38 2.39 12.10
C VAL A 105 -4.47 3.89 12.38
N PHE A 106 -5.66 4.43 12.59
CA PHE A 106 -5.87 5.82 12.92
C PHE A 106 -5.25 6.20 14.28
N GLU A 107 -5.46 5.38 15.30
CA GLU A 107 -4.85 5.57 16.63
C GLU A 107 -3.33 5.60 16.56
N ASP A 108 -2.72 4.63 15.87
CA ASP A 108 -1.27 4.53 15.70
C ASP A 108 -0.72 5.76 14.97
N LEU A 109 -1.40 6.24 13.92
CA LEU A 109 -0.99 7.46 13.21
C LEU A 109 -1.15 8.73 14.05
N SER A 110 -2.23 8.81 14.84
CA SER A 110 -2.48 9.94 15.74
C SER A 110 -1.41 10.03 16.84
N ALA A 111 -1.00 8.89 17.39
CA ALA A 111 0.06 8.80 18.40
C ALA A 111 1.43 9.26 17.87
N LEU A 112 1.67 9.18 16.56
CA LEU A 112 2.89 9.65 15.92
C LEU A 112 2.90 11.15 15.62
N SER A 113 1.73 11.79 15.67
CA SER A 113 1.58 13.24 15.50
C SER A 113 1.65 14.01 16.82
N SER A 114 1.73 13.31 17.95
CA SER A 114 1.78 13.87 19.31
C SER A 114 3.22 13.97 19.80
#